data_AF-A0A7C7G037-F1
#
_entry.id   AF-A0A7C7G037-F1
#
_cell.length_a   1.000
_cell.length_b   1.000
_cell.length_c   1.000
_cell.angle_alpha   90.00
_cell.angle_beta   90.00
_cell.angle_gamma   90.00
#
_symmetry.space_group_name_H-M   'P 1'
#
loop_
_entity.id
_entity.type
_entity.pdbx_description
1 polymer ?
#
loop_
_entity_poly.entity_id
_entity_poly.type
_entity_poly.pdbx_seq_one_letter_code
_entity_poly.pdbx_strand_id
1 'polypeptide(L)'
;MTDKTALLGASIFSAFLGLAIYLDFIWLALLPVGVLVAWWGITRLDLFIGFILLAVPLSLNLQEFGESPLGLYMPTEPMLFVALMIFLFRSLRGWPVDKRIFKHPITIIICGMMLWMAITTITSYDPIVSLKFMVSRAWFVVSFFFFLGHIMLHDSKYREKMVMLLMFPLCVVIIYTMIRHAGYGFDKQAGHWVMKPFFKDHTSYGAVLAMFIFPAIALLAKENRPTLTRLMLAIATFVIAIGLVFSFTRAAWVS
;
A
#
# COMPACT_ATOMS: atom_id res chain seq x y z
N MET A 1 16.20 -19.45 -19.60
CA MET A 1 14.97 -20.27 -19.70
C MET A 1 14.77 -20.59 -21.16
N THR A 2 14.66 -21.86 -21.53
CA THR A 2 14.41 -22.29 -22.91
C THR A 2 12.92 -22.11 -23.23
N ASP A 3 12.56 -21.72 -24.45
CA ASP A 3 11.17 -21.49 -24.88
C ASP A 3 10.23 -22.66 -24.56
N LYS A 4 10.76 -23.89 -24.57
CA LYS A 4 10.04 -25.10 -24.17
C LYS A 4 9.57 -25.10 -22.71
N THR A 5 10.37 -24.56 -21.78
CA THR A 5 9.99 -24.46 -20.35
C THR A 5 8.91 -23.43 -20.11
N ALA A 6 8.95 -22.30 -20.84
CA ALA A 6 7.91 -21.28 -20.79
C ALA A 6 6.58 -21.79 -21.36
N LEU A 7 6.63 -22.49 -22.50
CA LEU A 7 5.46 -23.10 -23.13
C LEU A 7 4.83 -24.18 -22.23
N LEU A 8 5.64 -25.06 -21.65
CA LEU A 8 5.15 -26.09 -20.72
C LEU A 8 4.47 -25.46 -19.49
N GLY A 9 5.10 -24.44 -18.88
CA GLY A 9 4.53 -23.72 -17.75
C GLY A 9 3.22 -23.01 -18.10
N ALA A 10 3.16 -22.37 -19.27
CA ALA A 10 1.95 -21.73 -19.77
C ALA A 10 0.81 -22.75 -19.98
N SER A 11 1.09 -23.88 -20.64
CA SER A 11 0.08 -24.93 -20.87
C SER A 11 -0.44 -25.54 -19.56
N ILE A 12 0.44 -25.81 -18.59
CA ILE A 12 0.04 -26.31 -17.26
C ILE A 12 -0.84 -25.28 -16.54
N PHE A 13 -0.45 -24.00 -16.56
CA PHE A 13 -1.23 -22.94 -15.94
C PHE A 13 -2.59 -22.76 -16.62
N SER A 14 -2.67 -22.80 -17.95
CA SER A 14 -3.93 -22.71 -18.68
C SER A 14 -4.87 -23.88 -18.37
N ALA A 15 -4.35 -25.12 -18.27
CA ALA A 15 -5.14 -26.28 -17.87
C ALA A 15 -5.64 -26.16 -16.42
N PHE A 16 -4.77 -25.71 -15.51
CA PHE A 16 -5.13 -25.44 -14.12
C PHE A 16 -6.18 -24.34 -13.99
N LEU A 17 -6.07 -23.26 -14.78
CA LEU A 17 -7.04 -22.17 -14.82
C LEU A 17 -8.39 -22.65 -15.36
N GLY A 18 -8.39 -23.47 -16.42
CA GLY A 18 -9.61 -24.09 -16.96
C GLY A 18 -10.32 -24.96 -15.92
N LEU A 19 -9.56 -25.75 -15.16
CA LEU A 19 -10.10 -26.55 -14.05
C LEU A 19 -10.62 -25.68 -12.91
N ALA A 20 -9.89 -24.62 -12.53
CA ALA A 20 -10.32 -23.69 -11.48
C ALA A 20 -11.63 -22.97 -11.84
N ILE A 21 -11.79 -22.57 -13.10
CA ILE A 21 -13.05 -21.99 -13.61
C ILE A 21 -14.16 -23.02 -13.58
N TYR A 22 -13.91 -24.26 -14.04
CA TYR A 22 -14.90 -25.34 -14.00
C TYR A 22 -15.40 -25.65 -12.59
N LEU A 23 -14.54 -25.48 -11.57
CA LEU A 23 -14.86 -25.71 -10.16
C LEU A 23 -15.31 -24.44 -9.40
N ASP A 24 -15.61 -23.33 -10.10
CA ASP A 24 -16.01 -22.04 -9.53
C ASP A 24 -14.97 -21.40 -8.57
N PHE A 25 -13.71 -21.84 -8.60
CA PHE A 25 -12.62 -21.26 -7.82
C PHE A 25 -11.87 -20.18 -8.61
N ILE A 26 -12.58 -19.14 -9.08
CA ILE A 26 -12.02 -18.11 -9.95
C ILE A 26 -10.84 -17.34 -9.35
N TRP A 27 -10.75 -17.27 -8.02
CA TRP A 27 -9.65 -16.62 -7.29
C TRP A 27 -8.31 -17.33 -7.47
N LEU A 28 -8.29 -18.62 -7.86
CA LEU A 28 -7.06 -19.33 -8.23
C LEU A 28 -6.40 -18.75 -9.50
N ALA A 29 -7.12 -17.95 -10.30
CA ALA A 29 -6.53 -17.18 -11.38
C ALA A 29 -5.44 -16.19 -10.88
N LEU A 30 -5.52 -15.77 -9.61
CA LEU A 30 -4.54 -14.89 -8.98
C LEU A 30 -3.29 -15.64 -8.45
N LEU A 31 -3.26 -16.98 -8.52
CA LEU A 31 -2.18 -17.79 -7.99
C LEU A 31 -0.80 -17.41 -8.56
N PRO A 32 -0.62 -17.16 -9.88
CA PRO A 32 0.68 -16.73 -10.41
C PRO A 32 1.16 -15.41 -9.80
N VAL A 33 0.23 -14.48 -9.56
CA VAL A 33 0.54 -13.20 -8.92
C VAL A 33 0.97 -13.44 -7.47
N GLY A 34 0.24 -14.28 -6.74
CA GLY A 34 0.60 -14.68 -5.37
C GLY A 34 1.99 -15.32 -5.29
N VAL A 35 2.30 -16.25 -6.19
CA VAL A 35 3.62 -16.91 -6.27
C VAL A 35 4.72 -15.91 -6.62
N LEU A 36 4.48 -15.03 -7.60
CA LEU A 36 5.45 -14.00 -7.99
C LEU A 36 5.75 -13.03 -6.84
N VAL A 37 4.71 -12.58 -6.13
CA VAL A 37 4.84 -11.69 -4.97
C VAL A 37 5.60 -12.40 -3.83
N ALA A 38 5.27 -13.65 -3.53
CA ALA A 38 5.99 -14.43 -2.52
C ALA A 38 7.47 -14.62 -2.90
N TRP A 39 7.75 -14.92 -4.17
CA TRP A 39 9.10 -15.02 -4.70
C TRP A 39 9.87 -13.71 -4.57
N TRP A 40 9.25 -12.56 -4.87
CA TRP A 40 9.86 -11.25 -4.64
C TRP A 40 10.14 -10.98 -3.17
N GLY A 41 9.26 -11.36 -2.25
CA GLY A 41 9.49 -11.18 -0.81
C GLY A 41 10.82 -11.80 -0.35
N ILE A 42 11.19 -12.94 -0.93
CA ILE A 42 12.43 -13.66 -0.61
C ILE A 42 13.62 -13.09 -1.40
N THR A 43 13.47 -12.91 -2.70
CA THR A 43 14.59 -12.64 -3.63
C THR A 43 14.82 -11.16 -3.94
N ARG A 44 13.77 -10.35 -3.97
CA ARG A 44 13.75 -8.95 -4.44
C ARG A 44 12.84 -8.10 -3.57
N LEU A 45 13.32 -7.79 -2.37
CA LEU A 45 12.58 -7.03 -1.37
C LEU A 45 12.14 -5.65 -1.88
N ASP A 46 12.93 -5.02 -2.74
CA ASP A 46 12.61 -3.76 -3.41
C ASP A 46 11.34 -3.87 -4.26
N LEU A 47 11.19 -4.95 -5.05
CA LEU A 47 9.99 -5.19 -5.85
C LEU A 47 8.79 -5.55 -4.97
N PHE A 48 9.00 -6.35 -3.92
CA PHE A 48 7.95 -6.72 -2.98
C PHE A 48 7.36 -5.49 -2.26
N ILE A 49 8.20 -4.65 -1.66
CA ILE A 49 7.76 -3.41 -1.01
C ILE A 49 7.20 -2.43 -2.04
N GLY A 50 7.79 -2.35 -3.23
CA GLY A 50 7.25 -1.54 -4.33
C GLY A 50 5.82 -1.93 -4.73
N PHE A 51 5.54 -3.23 -4.76
CA PHE A 51 4.19 -3.74 -5.03
C PHE A 51 3.23 -3.44 -3.88
N ILE A 52 3.66 -3.56 -2.61
CA ILE A 52 2.85 -3.12 -1.46
C ILE A 52 2.46 -1.65 -1.63
N LEU A 53 3.44 -0.76 -1.91
CA LEU A 53 3.19 0.67 -2.11
C LEU A 53 2.16 0.93 -3.23
N LEU A 54 2.27 0.20 -4.34
CA LEU A 54 1.30 0.28 -5.44
C LEU A 54 -0.10 -0.17 -5.01
N ALA A 55 -0.18 -1.21 -4.19
CA ALA A 55 -1.44 -1.77 -3.71
C ALA A 55 -2.11 -0.94 -2.61
N VAL A 56 -1.38 -0.07 -1.87
CA VAL A 56 -1.95 0.72 -0.75
C VAL A 56 -3.19 1.53 -1.14
N PRO A 57 -3.16 2.39 -2.18
CA PRO A 57 -4.34 3.19 -2.52
C PRO A 57 -5.49 2.34 -3.06
N LEU A 58 -5.16 1.20 -3.68
CA LEU A 58 -6.14 0.28 -4.25
C LEU A 58 -6.62 -0.78 -3.25
N SER A 59 -6.16 -0.71 -2.00
CA SER A 59 -6.53 -1.70 -0.99
C SER A 59 -7.99 -1.54 -0.57
N LEU A 60 -8.63 -2.67 -0.33
CA LEU A 60 -10.05 -2.76 -0.04
C LEU A 60 -10.25 -3.29 1.38
N ASN A 61 -11.09 -2.61 2.16
CA ASN A 61 -11.45 -3.13 3.47
C ASN A 61 -12.53 -4.20 3.31
N LEU A 62 -12.29 -5.39 3.87
CA LEU A 62 -13.24 -6.51 3.76
C LEU A 62 -14.61 -6.24 4.43
N GLN A 63 -14.70 -5.33 5.39
CA GLN A 63 -15.97 -4.95 6.01
C GLN A 63 -16.90 -4.18 5.07
N GLU A 64 -16.39 -3.62 3.97
CA GLU A 64 -17.22 -2.91 2.98
C GLU A 64 -17.95 -3.89 2.04
N PHE A 65 -17.61 -5.18 2.03
CA PHE A 65 -18.09 -6.18 1.06
C PHE A 65 -18.98 -7.28 1.66
N GLY A 66 -19.64 -7.02 2.79
CA GLY A 66 -20.59 -7.93 3.44
C GLY A 66 -20.37 -8.03 4.95
N GLU A 67 -21.00 -9.02 5.60
CA GLU A 67 -20.81 -9.29 7.03
C GLU A 67 -19.48 -10.02 7.32
N SER A 68 -18.37 -9.54 6.75
CA SER A 68 -17.06 -10.04 7.12
C SER A 68 -16.68 -9.52 8.52
N PRO A 69 -16.41 -10.41 9.49
CA PRO A 69 -15.97 -9.97 10.82
C PRO A 69 -14.53 -9.41 10.79
N LEU A 70 -13.81 -9.53 9.67
CA LEU A 70 -12.41 -9.16 9.53
C LEU A 70 -12.27 -7.73 8.98
N GLY A 71 -11.82 -6.81 9.83
CA GLY A 71 -11.52 -5.41 9.47
C GLY A 71 -10.23 -5.17 8.67
N LEU A 72 -9.78 -6.19 7.93
CA LEU A 72 -8.47 -6.25 7.29
C LEU A 72 -8.50 -5.68 5.87
N TYR A 73 -7.45 -4.96 5.48
CA TYR A 73 -7.28 -4.43 4.12
C TYR A 73 -6.58 -5.43 3.19
N MET A 74 -7.24 -5.82 2.11
CA MET A 74 -6.70 -6.74 1.10
C MET A 74 -6.16 -5.95 -0.12
N PRO A 75 -5.04 -6.37 -0.72
CA PRO A 75 -4.13 -7.44 -0.31
C PRO A 75 -3.02 -6.98 0.65
N THR A 76 -3.05 -5.72 1.09
CA THR A 76 -1.89 -5.05 1.69
C THR A 76 -1.54 -5.56 3.08
N GLU A 77 -2.50 -5.73 3.99
CA GLU A 77 -2.21 -6.19 5.35
C GLU A 77 -1.59 -7.60 5.41
N PRO A 78 -2.09 -8.60 4.67
CA PRO A 78 -1.43 -9.91 4.60
C PRO A 78 0.01 -9.80 4.08
N MET A 79 0.26 -8.94 3.10
CA MET A 79 1.61 -8.72 2.57
C MET A 79 2.52 -8.04 3.58
N LEU A 80 2.02 -7.07 4.35
CA LEU A 80 2.76 -6.45 5.44
C LEU A 80 3.09 -7.48 6.53
N PHE A 81 2.14 -8.37 6.87
CA PHE A 81 2.41 -9.47 7.79
C PHE A 81 3.49 -10.41 7.27
N VAL A 82 3.48 -10.77 5.98
CA VAL A 82 4.57 -11.53 5.35
C VAL A 82 5.90 -10.78 5.45
N ALA A 83 5.90 -9.45 5.27
CA ALA A 83 7.09 -8.62 5.47
C ALA A 83 7.63 -8.71 6.91
N LEU A 84 6.74 -8.66 7.91
CA LEU A 84 7.10 -8.88 9.32
C LEU A 84 7.77 -10.25 9.52
N MET A 85 7.18 -11.31 8.97
CA MET A 85 7.77 -12.65 9.06
C MET A 85 9.15 -12.71 8.41
N ILE A 86 9.33 -12.14 7.21
CA ILE A 86 10.63 -12.07 6.54
C ILE A 86 11.66 -11.33 7.41
N PHE A 87 11.26 -10.21 8.03
CA PHE A 87 12.14 -9.45 8.91
C PHE A 87 12.57 -10.27 10.12
N LEU A 88 11.65 -10.94 10.79
CA LEU A 88 11.95 -11.82 11.93
C LEU A 88 12.91 -12.94 11.53
N PHE A 89 12.65 -13.64 10.41
CA PHE A 89 13.53 -14.70 9.93
C PHE A 89 14.92 -14.20 9.56
N ARG A 90 15.03 -13.04 8.92
CA ARG A 90 16.34 -12.42 8.63
C ARG A 90 17.07 -12.02 9.90
N SER A 91 16.34 -11.57 10.92
CA SER A 91 16.90 -11.17 12.22
C SER A 91 17.53 -12.34 12.97
N LEU A 92 17.06 -13.58 12.74
CA LEU A 92 17.67 -14.78 13.32
C LEU A 92 19.07 -15.09 12.74
N ARG A 93 19.38 -14.60 11.54
CA ARG A 93 20.66 -14.84 10.85
C ARG A 93 21.63 -13.65 10.97
N GLY A 94 21.22 -12.55 11.59
CA GLY A 94 22.00 -11.33 11.71
C GLY A 94 21.13 -10.08 11.57
N TRP A 95 21.68 -9.02 10.98
CA TRP A 95 20.94 -7.77 10.82
C TRP A 95 19.97 -7.86 9.62
N PRO A 96 18.65 -7.72 9.83
CA PRO A 96 17.66 -7.94 8.77
C PRO A 96 17.67 -6.83 7.70
N VAL A 97 18.17 -5.66 8.08
CA VAL A 97 18.41 -4.48 7.25
C VAL A 97 19.74 -3.83 7.65
N ASP A 98 20.12 -2.76 6.95
CA ASP A 98 21.33 -2.00 7.24
C ASP A 98 21.38 -1.53 8.71
N LYS A 99 22.50 -1.82 9.37
CA LYS A 99 22.76 -1.51 10.79
C LYS A 99 22.64 -0.02 11.09
N ARG A 100 22.87 0.85 10.10
CA ARG A 100 22.75 2.31 10.24
C ARG A 100 21.34 2.73 10.66
N ILE A 101 20.31 2.01 10.20
CA ILE A 101 18.91 2.29 10.57
C ILE A 101 18.70 2.07 12.07
N PHE A 102 19.24 0.98 12.63
CA PHE A 102 19.09 0.66 14.05
C PHE A 102 19.73 1.67 15.00
N LYS A 103 20.75 2.40 14.53
CA LYS A 103 21.42 3.44 15.31
C LYS A 103 20.75 4.81 15.20
N HIS A 104 19.72 4.96 14.37
CA HIS A 104 19.04 6.22 14.17
C HIS A 104 18.20 6.58 15.40
N PRO A 105 18.18 7.86 15.87
CA PRO A 105 17.42 8.26 17.07
C PRO A 105 15.92 7.96 16.96
N ILE A 106 15.34 8.10 15.75
CA ILE A 106 13.94 7.74 15.50
C ILE A 106 13.69 6.25 15.76
N THR A 107 14.64 5.37 15.44
CA THR A 107 14.51 3.94 15.72
C THR A 107 14.42 3.66 17.21
N ILE A 108 15.19 4.39 18.02
CA ILE A 108 15.14 4.28 19.49
C ILE A 108 13.76 4.68 20.01
N ILE A 109 13.20 5.79 19.49
CA ILE A 109 11.85 6.25 19.86
C ILE A 109 10.79 5.22 19.45
N ILE A 110 10.86 4.68 18.23
CA ILE A 110 9.93 3.65 17.76
C ILE A 110 10.04 2.39 18.63
N CYS A 111 11.26 1.94 18.94
CA CYS A 111 11.47 0.78 19.83
C CYS A 111 10.91 1.04 21.23
N GLY A 112 11.09 2.24 21.78
CA GLY A 112 10.50 2.64 23.06
C GLY A 112 8.98 2.64 23.03
N MET A 113 8.37 3.14 21.95
CA MET A 113 6.92 3.10 21.76
C MET A 113 6.40 1.66 21.64
N MET A 114 7.08 0.80 20.88
CA MET A 114 6.73 -0.62 20.75
C MET A 114 6.89 -1.37 22.07
N LEU A 115 7.94 -1.08 22.84
CA LEU A 115 8.15 -1.65 24.17
C LEU A 115 7.04 -1.22 25.14
N TRP A 116 6.70 0.05 25.15
CA TRP A 116 5.59 0.56 25.96
C TRP A 116 4.27 -0.11 25.57
N MET A 117 3.99 -0.24 24.27
CA MET A 117 2.81 -0.94 23.76
C MET A 117 2.79 -2.41 24.19
N ALA A 118 3.94 -3.08 24.25
CA ALA A 118 4.04 -4.45 24.75
C ALA A 118 3.69 -4.53 26.25
N ILE A 119 4.19 -3.60 27.07
CA ILE A 119 3.85 -3.53 28.50
C ILE A 119 2.34 -3.32 28.66
N THR A 120 1.75 -2.34 27.97
CA THR A 120 0.31 -2.04 28.09
C THR A 120 -0.57 -3.15 27.51
N THR A 121 -0.05 -3.96 26.57
CA THR A 121 -0.75 -5.13 26.03
C THR A 121 -0.91 -6.22 27.09
N ILE A 122 0.08 -6.40 27.95
CA ILE A 122 0.04 -7.41 29.03
C ILE A 122 -0.93 -6.97 30.13
N THR A 123 -1.00 -5.67 30.41
CA THR A 123 -1.86 -5.12 31.48
C THR A 123 -3.27 -4.73 30.99
N SER A 124 -3.61 -4.97 29.73
CA SER A 124 -4.91 -4.56 29.19
C SER A 124 -6.04 -5.48 29.64
N TYR A 125 -7.27 -4.96 29.60
CA TYR A 125 -8.47 -5.74 29.91
C TYR A 125 -8.69 -6.92 28.94
N ASP A 126 -8.34 -6.73 27.67
CA ASP A 126 -8.38 -7.77 26.64
C ASP A 126 -6.99 -7.92 25.98
N PRO A 127 -6.08 -8.73 26.58
CA PRO A 127 -4.71 -8.90 26.09
C PRO A 127 -4.64 -9.48 24.67
N ILE A 128 -5.62 -10.28 24.25
CA ILE A 128 -5.64 -10.90 22.92
C ILE A 128 -5.91 -9.85 21.86
N VAL A 129 -6.88 -8.98 22.08
CA VAL A 129 -7.17 -7.86 21.17
C VAL A 129 -5.99 -6.88 21.13
N SER A 130 -5.43 -6.55 22.28
CA SER A 130 -4.24 -5.68 22.36
C SER A 130 -3.02 -6.29 21.66
N LEU A 131 -2.82 -7.61 21.76
CA LEU A 131 -1.73 -8.29 21.06
C LEU A 131 -1.90 -8.23 19.55
N LYS A 132 -3.11 -8.47 19.03
CA LYS A 132 -3.41 -8.33 17.59
C LYS A 132 -3.10 -6.91 17.10
N PHE A 133 -3.44 -5.89 17.90
CA PHE A 133 -3.11 -4.50 17.61
C PHE A 133 -1.59 -4.24 17.62
N MET A 134 -0.87 -4.74 18.61
CA MET A 134 0.59 -4.59 18.67
C MET A 134 1.28 -5.24 17.46
N VAL A 135 0.85 -6.44 17.08
CA VAL A 135 1.35 -7.15 15.90
C VAL A 135 1.03 -6.37 14.62
N SER A 136 -0.18 -5.81 14.51
CA SER A 136 -0.51 -4.99 13.34
C SER A 136 0.37 -3.75 13.25
N ARG A 137 0.65 -3.08 14.36
CA ARG A 137 1.61 -1.97 14.40
C ARG A 137 3.02 -2.40 14.02
N ALA A 138 3.47 -3.57 14.46
CA ALA A 138 4.79 -4.09 14.13
C ALA A 138 4.99 -4.29 12.62
N TRP A 139 4.01 -4.85 11.89
CA TRP A 139 4.16 -5.06 10.46
C TRP A 139 4.23 -3.76 9.65
N PHE A 140 3.56 -2.69 10.11
CA PHE A 140 3.65 -1.37 9.50
C PHE A 140 5.04 -0.76 9.71
N VAL A 141 5.55 -0.80 10.95
CA VAL A 141 6.90 -0.32 11.29
C VAL A 141 7.96 -1.07 10.50
N VAL A 142 7.91 -2.40 10.48
CA VAL A 142 8.87 -3.22 9.73
C VAL A 142 8.89 -2.86 8.25
N SER A 143 7.71 -2.78 7.63
CA SER A 143 7.62 -2.57 6.18
C SER A 143 8.01 -1.15 5.77
N PHE A 144 7.43 -0.13 6.41
CA PHE A 144 7.56 1.25 5.96
C PHE A 144 8.71 2.01 6.63
N PHE A 145 9.18 1.59 7.80
CA PHE A 145 10.36 2.21 8.42
C PHE A 145 11.63 1.41 8.10
N PHE A 146 11.68 0.12 8.45
CA PHE A 146 12.91 -0.66 8.30
C PHE A 146 13.19 -1.04 6.84
N PHE A 147 12.27 -1.71 6.15
CA PHE A 147 12.52 -2.18 4.78
C PHE A 147 12.56 -1.05 3.77
N LEU A 148 11.57 -0.16 3.78
CA LEU A 148 11.56 0.98 2.88
C LEU A 148 12.74 1.93 3.15
N GLY A 149 13.09 2.17 4.42
CA GLY A 149 14.29 2.92 4.80
C GLY A 149 15.58 2.26 4.29
N HIS A 150 15.68 0.93 4.39
CA HIS A 150 16.81 0.17 3.85
C HIS A 150 16.96 0.34 2.34
N ILE A 151 15.85 0.24 1.59
CA ILE A 151 15.84 0.43 0.14
C ILE A 151 16.28 1.87 -0.20
N MET A 152 15.71 2.88 0.46
CA MET A 152 16.01 4.30 0.19
C MET A 152 17.43 4.73 0.60
N LEU A 153 18.08 4.00 1.50
CA LEU A 153 19.49 4.21 1.86
C LEU A 153 20.44 3.71 0.78
N HIS A 154 20.07 2.64 0.05
CA HIS A 154 20.91 2.04 -1.00
C HIS A 154 20.59 2.61 -2.38
N ASP A 155 19.34 3.02 -2.61
CA ASP A 155 18.90 3.66 -3.84
C ASP A 155 18.15 4.97 -3.52
N SER A 156 18.85 6.09 -3.67
CA SER A 156 18.28 7.42 -3.45
C SER A 156 17.19 7.78 -4.47
N LYS A 157 17.19 7.17 -5.67
CA LYS A 157 16.13 7.38 -6.67
C LYS A 157 14.83 6.71 -6.24
N TYR A 158 14.91 5.71 -5.37
CA TYR A 158 13.72 5.03 -4.82
C TYR A 158 12.81 5.97 -4.04
N ARG A 159 13.34 7.08 -3.50
CA ARG A 159 12.54 8.10 -2.79
C ARG A 159 11.45 8.70 -3.68
N GLU A 160 11.82 9.06 -4.90
CA GLU A 160 10.87 9.60 -5.89
C GLU A 160 9.98 8.49 -6.44
N LYS A 161 10.55 7.30 -6.66
CA LYS A 161 9.81 6.12 -7.10
C LYS A 161 8.68 5.76 -6.13
N MET A 162 8.95 5.79 -4.83
CA MET A 162 7.95 5.53 -3.77
C MET A 162 6.77 6.48 -3.88
N VAL A 163 7.03 7.79 -4.02
CA VAL A 163 5.95 8.78 -4.18
C VAL A 163 5.14 8.48 -5.43
N MET A 164 5.79 8.20 -6.57
CA MET A 164 5.10 7.85 -7.82
C MET A 164 4.29 6.55 -7.70
N LEU A 165 4.82 5.53 -7.02
CA LEU A 165 4.16 4.24 -6.79
C LEU A 165 2.88 4.37 -5.95
N LEU A 166 2.81 5.33 -5.04
CA LEU A 166 1.58 5.64 -4.30
C LEU A 166 0.66 6.57 -5.09
N MET A 167 1.23 7.57 -5.75
CA MET A 167 0.48 8.65 -6.41
C MET A 167 -0.30 8.17 -7.64
N PHE A 168 0.27 7.33 -8.51
CA PHE A 168 -0.41 6.86 -9.71
C PHE A 168 -1.64 5.98 -9.43
N PRO A 169 -1.57 4.94 -8.57
CA PRO A 169 -2.77 4.19 -8.19
C PRO A 169 -3.79 5.05 -7.43
N LEU A 170 -3.33 6.04 -6.65
CA LEU A 170 -4.24 7.01 -6.02
C LEU A 170 -5.03 7.80 -7.08
N CYS A 171 -4.43 8.16 -8.22
CA CYS A 171 -5.16 8.80 -9.32
C CYS A 171 -6.30 7.94 -9.86
N VAL A 172 -6.13 6.61 -9.92
CA VAL A 172 -7.20 5.68 -10.33
C VAL A 172 -8.38 5.76 -9.36
N VAL A 173 -8.10 5.79 -8.06
CA VAL A 173 -9.15 5.94 -7.02
C VAL A 173 -9.86 7.29 -7.12
N ILE A 174 -9.12 8.37 -7.38
CA ILE A 174 -9.71 9.71 -7.56
C ILE A 174 -10.62 9.73 -8.78
N ILE A 175 -10.17 9.20 -9.92
CA ILE A 175 -10.97 9.13 -11.15
C ILE A 175 -12.25 8.33 -10.90
N TYR A 176 -12.15 7.16 -10.26
CA TYR A 176 -13.31 6.37 -9.85
C TYR A 176 -14.28 7.18 -8.99
N THR A 177 -13.75 7.86 -7.97
CA THR A 177 -14.53 8.69 -7.05
C THR A 177 -15.24 9.82 -7.80
N MET A 178 -14.56 10.48 -8.74
CA MET A 178 -15.11 11.60 -9.51
C MET A 178 -16.18 11.16 -10.51
N ILE A 179 -16.00 10.02 -11.18
CA ILE A 179 -17.04 9.46 -12.06
C ILE A 179 -18.31 9.17 -11.23
N ARG A 180 -18.14 8.58 -10.04
CA ARG A 180 -19.28 8.30 -9.16
C ARG A 180 -19.93 9.58 -8.64
N HIS A 181 -19.13 10.55 -8.19
CA HIS A 181 -19.60 11.82 -7.66
C HIS A 181 -20.34 12.65 -8.72
N ALA A 182 -19.88 12.61 -9.97
CA ALA A 182 -20.57 13.21 -11.11
C ALA A 182 -21.96 12.61 -11.33
N GLY A 183 -22.13 11.30 -11.10
CA GLY A 183 -23.44 10.62 -11.11
C GLY A 183 -24.43 11.15 -10.06
N TYR A 184 -23.93 11.83 -9.02
CA TYR A 184 -24.72 12.52 -8.00
C TYR A 184 -24.68 14.05 -8.15
N GLY A 185 -24.30 14.57 -9.33
CA GLY A 185 -24.26 16.01 -9.61
C GLY A 185 -23.23 16.79 -8.79
N PHE A 186 -22.16 16.14 -8.33
CA PHE A 186 -21.17 16.72 -7.41
C PHE A 186 -21.75 17.23 -6.08
N ASP A 187 -22.86 16.63 -5.63
CA ASP A 187 -23.49 17.00 -4.37
C ASP A 187 -22.55 16.82 -3.17
N LYS A 188 -22.63 17.75 -2.21
CA LYS A 188 -21.75 17.76 -1.04
C LYS A 188 -21.98 16.55 -0.13
N GLN A 189 -23.24 16.11 0.03
CA GLN A 189 -23.55 14.95 0.87
C GLN A 189 -23.05 13.66 0.22
N ALA A 190 -23.17 13.54 -1.11
CA ALA A 190 -22.58 12.44 -1.86
C ALA A 190 -21.06 12.37 -1.66
N GLY A 191 -20.38 13.52 -1.63
CA GLY A 191 -18.94 13.66 -1.35
C GLY A 191 -18.45 12.93 -0.10
N HIS A 192 -19.31 12.71 0.90
CA HIS A 192 -18.94 12.04 2.15
C HIS A 192 -18.70 10.53 2.05
N TRP A 193 -19.14 9.88 0.96
CA TRP A 193 -19.10 8.41 0.82
C TRP A 193 -18.76 7.88 -0.58
N VAL A 194 -18.73 8.74 -1.61
CA VAL A 194 -18.44 8.35 -3.01
C VAL A 194 -17.07 7.69 -3.21
N MET A 195 -16.12 7.91 -2.31
CA MET A 195 -14.78 7.31 -2.34
C MET A 195 -14.74 5.85 -1.85
N LYS A 196 -15.84 5.32 -1.30
CA LYS A 196 -15.98 3.88 -1.02
C LYS A 196 -15.93 3.10 -2.34
N PRO A 197 -15.32 1.91 -2.39
CA PRO A 197 -14.84 1.12 -1.24
C PRO A 197 -13.37 1.35 -0.86
N PHE A 198 -12.64 2.21 -1.57
CA PHE A 198 -11.20 2.42 -1.35
C PHE A 198 -10.91 3.23 -0.08
N PHE A 199 -11.73 4.23 0.21
CA PHE A 199 -11.63 5.03 1.43
C PHE A 199 -12.91 4.92 2.26
N LYS A 200 -12.74 4.70 3.57
CA LYS A 200 -13.87 4.56 4.52
C LYS A 200 -14.66 5.86 4.66
N ASP A 201 -13.95 6.98 4.73
CA ASP A 201 -14.53 8.30 4.97
C ASP A 201 -13.80 9.39 4.15
N HIS A 202 -14.53 10.46 3.84
CA HIS A 202 -14.02 11.57 3.04
C HIS A 202 -12.87 12.34 3.71
N THR A 203 -12.77 12.33 5.04
CA THR A 203 -11.71 13.04 5.78
C THR A 203 -10.37 12.38 5.54
N SER A 204 -10.29 11.06 5.69
CA SER A 204 -9.10 10.28 5.39
C SER A 204 -8.68 10.41 3.92
N TYR A 205 -9.66 10.40 3.01
CA TYR A 205 -9.42 10.64 1.58
C TYR A 205 -8.81 12.03 1.32
N GLY A 206 -9.46 13.10 1.79
CA GLY A 206 -8.97 14.47 1.60
C GLY A 206 -7.62 14.73 2.26
N ALA A 207 -7.38 14.16 3.44
CA ALA A 207 -6.08 14.24 4.12
C ALA A 207 -4.96 13.61 3.27
N VAL A 208 -5.20 12.43 2.67
CA VAL A 208 -4.23 11.80 1.77
C VAL A 208 -3.99 12.68 0.53
N LEU A 209 -5.04 13.22 -0.09
CA LEU A 209 -4.87 14.12 -1.24
C LEU A 209 -4.04 15.35 -0.90
N ALA A 210 -4.29 15.96 0.26
CA ALA A 210 -3.52 17.10 0.76
C ALA A 210 -2.05 16.73 1.03
N MET A 211 -1.78 15.52 1.54
CA MET A 211 -0.40 15.06 1.73
C MET A 211 0.34 14.84 0.41
N PHE A 212 -0.36 14.46 -0.66
CA PHE A 212 0.26 14.14 -1.95
C PHE A 212 0.38 15.32 -2.92
N ILE A 213 -0.39 16.41 -2.74
CA ILE A 213 -0.34 17.54 -3.69
C ILE A 213 1.05 18.20 -3.74
N PHE A 214 1.70 18.44 -2.59
CA PHE A 214 3.02 19.08 -2.56
C PHE A 214 4.13 18.17 -3.10
N PRO A 215 4.22 16.88 -2.72
CA PRO A 215 5.14 15.94 -3.39
C PRO A 215 4.90 15.85 -4.90
N ALA A 216 3.65 15.86 -5.36
CA ALA A 216 3.32 15.81 -6.79
C ALA A 216 3.83 17.05 -7.53
N ILE A 217 3.60 18.25 -6.98
CA ILE A 217 4.14 19.51 -7.53
C ILE A 217 5.67 19.50 -7.53
N ALA A 218 6.31 19.07 -6.44
CA ALA A 218 7.76 19.00 -6.34
C ALA A 218 8.37 18.04 -7.37
N LEU A 219 7.75 16.87 -7.60
CA LEU A 219 8.19 15.92 -8.62
C LEU A 219 8.02 16.48 -10.04
N LEU A 220 6.94 17.21 -10.29
CA LEU A 220 6.64 17.85 -11.58
C LEU A 220 7.59 19.01 -11.89
N ALA A 221 7.97 19.79 -10.88
CA ALA A 221 8.88 20.93 -11.01
C ALA A 221 10.33 20.53 -11.25
N LYS A 222 10.70 19.28 -10.98
CA LYS A 222 12.07 18.79 -11.16
C LYS A 222 12.48 18.80 -12.64
N GLU A 223 13.57 19.48 -12.94
CA GLU A 223 14.16 19.56 -14.28
C GLU A 223 14.76 18.21 -14.73
N ASN A 224 15.00 18.07 -16.04
CA ASN A 224 15.63 16.89 -16.65
C ASN A 224 14.84 15.57 -16.51
N ARG A 225 13.51 15.63 -16.59
CA ARG A 225 12.63 14.45 -16.68
C ARG A 225 12.32 14.11 -18.15
N PRO A 226 12.17 12.81 -18.49
CA PRO A 226 11.61 12.41 -19.77
C PRO A 226 10.22 13.05 -20.00
N THR A 227 9.94 13.47 -21.24
CA THR A 227 8.69 14.17 -21.59
C THR A 227 7.45 13.38 -21.18
N LEU A 228 7.44 12.07 -21.42
CA LEU A 228 6.32 11.19 -21.02
C LEU A 228 6.11 11.19 -19.51
N THR A 229 7.18 11.07 -18.72
CA THR A 229 7.09 11.10 -17.25
C THR A 229 6.59 12.46 -16.76
N ARG A 230 7.06 13.56 -17.35
CA ARG A 230 6.59 14.90 -17.00
C ARG A 230 5.10 15.08 -17.31
N LEU A 231 4.63 14.57 -18.45
CA LEU A 231 3.22 14.58 -18.81
C LEU A 231 2.38 13.75 -17.82
N MET A 232 2.82 12.54 -17.49
CA MET A 232 2.13 11.69 -16.50
C MET A 232 2.05 12.35 -15.12
N LEU A 233 3.14 12.99 -14.67
CA LEU A 233 3.15 13.74 -13.42
C LEU A 233 2.21 14.95 -13.48
N ALA A 234 2.15 15.68 -14.60
CA ALA A 234 1.24 16.80 -14.77
C ALA A 234 -0.23 16.36 -14.68
N ILE A 235 -0.57 15.26 -15.36
CA ILE A 235 -1.91 14.65 -15.28
C ILE A 235 -2.21 14.22 -13.85
N ALA A 236 -1.28 13.52 -13.18
CA ALA A 236 -1.49 13.06 -11.80
C ALA A 236 -1.69 14.23 -10.82
N THR A 237 -0.86 15.28 -10.90
CA THR A 237 -0.99 16.49 -10.07
C THR A 237 -2.34 17.17 -10.30
N PHE A 238 -2.78 17.27 -11.56
CA PHE A 238 -4.09 17.84 -11.91
C PHE A 238 -5.25 17.02 -11.34
N VAL A 239 -5.20 15.68 -11.48
CA VAL A 239 -6.20 14.77 -10.92
C VAL A 239 -6.27 14.89 -9.40
N ILE A 240 -5.12 14.96 -8.72
CA ILE A 240 -5.07 15.16 -7.26
C ILE A 240 -5.65 16.51 -6.85
N ALA A 241 -5.33 17.58 -7.57
CA ALA A 241 -5.87 18.91 -7.29
C ALA A 241 -7.40 18.93 -7.43
N ILE A 242 -7.96 18.35 -8.50
CA ILE A 242 -9.41 18.24 -8.68
C ILE A 242 -10.04 17.40 -7.56
N GLY A 243 -9.48 16.21 -7.30
CA GLY A 243 -9.98 15.34 -6.24
C GLY A 243 -10.00 16.03 -4.88
N LEU A 244 -9.00 16.86 -4.60
CA LEU A 244 -8.88 17.62 -3.35
C LEU A 244 -9.99 18.68 -3.25
N VAL A 245 -10.22 19.44 -4.31
CA VAL A 245 -11.29 20.46 -4.37
C VAL A 245 -12.66 19.83 -4.15
N PHE A 246 -12.96 18.74 -4.86
CA PHE A 246 -14.25 18.04 -4.74
C PHE A 246 -14.36 17.12 -3.52
N SER A 247 -13.30 16.97 -2.72
CA SER A 247 -13.37 16.23 -1.45
C SER A 247 -14.22 16.96 -0.39
N PHE A 248 -14.43 18.27 -0.55
CA PHE A 248 -15.13 19.16 0.40
C PHE A 248 -14.65 19.04 1.86
N THR A 249 -13.42 18.57 2.08
CA THR A 249 -12.90 18.34 3.43
C THR A 249 -12.46 19.65 4.07
N ARG A 250 -13.01 19.93 5.25
CA ARG A 250 -12.66 21.14 6.02
C ARG A 250 -11.19 21.14 6.48
N ALA A 251 -10.68 19.95 6.78
CA ALA A 251 -9.29 19.75 7.18
C ALA A 251 -8.27 20.05 6.06
N ALA A 252 -8.70 20.13 4.80
CA ALA A 252 -7.80 20.28 3.67
C ALA A 252 -7.95 21.60 2.90
N TRP A 253 -9.16 22.15 2.76
CA TRP A 253 -9.35 23.41 2.01
C TRP A 253 -10.61 24.21 2.35
N VAL A 254 -11.72 23.57 2.72
CA VAL A 254 -12.99 24.29 2.97
C VAL A 254 -13.05 24.77 4.43
N SER A 255 -12.49 25.95 4.73
CA SER A 255 -12.62 26.57 6.06
C SER A 255 -14.04 27.08 6.31
#